data_AF-A0A1G5XHQ5-F1
#
_entry.id   AF-A0A1G5XHQ5-F1
#
_cell.length_a   1.000
_cell.length_b   1.000
_cell.length_c   1.000
_cell.angle_alpha   90.00
_cell.angle_beta   90.00
_cell.angle_gamma   90.00
#
_symmetry.space_group_name_H-M   'P 1'
#
loop_
_entity.id
_entity.type
_entity.pdbx_description
1 polymer ?
#
loop_
_entity_poly.entity_id
_entity_poly.type
_entity_poly.pdbx_seq_one_letter_code
_entity_poly.pdbx_strand_id
1 'polypeptide(L)'
;MNHVQIEMSDRCNFQCKFCEIKNHRNYNDFPIDKFYDIIDQLERDELPGGKIFMVSLSGVGEPLMHKDIVKAVAYAKSKFPFVGFITNGFFLTPDKVDQLLECDISYITISLNGVDAKVYEKFQGYGLADPEGTMNRVIENIKYLLKRRDELGKKTEVRIPYIVTEDSEEHVSEFIKYWKDNGHEVLIHLKRLLEWHDVTKNKLGRCERLMEDFMIYANGDVTICAVDQSRGCILGNAFEKSIKEILEGEKYQSIIKANRERRFQDLPEICKRCEYIIDDGFLKNNCDAIKVLYLNNPLKNFKWKFYTTGQNIFSEFKKHDLTWEFYKRVKNRVMRREYTKK
;
A
#
# COMPACT_ATOMS: atom_id res chain seq x y z
N MET A 1 3.12 12.85 13.50
CA MET A 1 2.95 11.65 12.68
C MET A 1 1.56 11.13 12.93
N ASN A 2 0.84 10.77 11.88
CA ASN A 2 -0.51 10.20 11.98
C ASN A 2 -0.53 8.72 11.59
N HIS A 3 0.54 8.20 11.00
CA HIS A 3 0.69 6.84 10.52
C HIS A 3 2.00 6.24 11.01
N VAL A 4 1.96 4.99 11.44
CA VAL A 4 3.14 4.15 11.60
C VAL A 4 2.93 2.87 10.82
N GLN A 5 3.98 2.41 10.16
CA GLN A 5 4.03 1.10 9.57
C GLN A 5 5.00 0.21 10.37
N ILE A 6 4.57 -1.01 10.71
CA ILE A 6 5.31 -1.97 11.51
C ILE A 6 5.38 -3.30 10.76
N GLU A 7 6.59 -3.74 10.43
CA GLU A 7 6.82 -5.02 9.79
C GLU A 7 6.77 -6.15 10.83
N MET A 8 5.68 -6.92 10.82
CA MET A 8 5.56 -8.06 11.73
C MET A 8 6.48 -9.23 11.35
N SER A 9 6.84 -9.36 10.07
CA SER A 9 7.73 -10.42 9.58
C SER A 9 8.38 -9.95 8.29
N ASP A 10 9.69 -10.11 8.16
CA ASP A 10 10.40 -9.88 6.89
C ASP A 10 10.41 -11.14 5.98
N ARG A 11 9.88 -12.27 6.49
CA ARG A 11 9.65 -13.50 5.73
C ARG A 11 8.51 -13.31 4.76
N CYS A 12 8.64 -13.87 3.56
CA CYS A 12 7.54 -13.92 2.59
C CYS A 12 7.67 -15.14 1.69
N ASN A 13 6.54 -15.80 1.46
CA ASN A 13 6.41 -17.02 0.65
C ASN A 13 6.45 -16.76 -0.86
N PHE A 14 6.52 -15.49 -1.30
CA PHE A 14 6.55 -15.09 -2.71
C PHE A 14 7.89 -14.44 -3.07
N GLN A 15 8.29 -14.54 -4.34
CA GLN A 15 9.51 -13.93 -4.89
C GLN A 15 9.22 -13.01 -6.09
N CYS A 16 8.14 -12.24 -5.99
CA CYS A 16 7.60 -11.39 -7.06
C CYS A 16 8.69 -10.69 -7.89
N LYS A 17 8.52 -10.65 -9.21
CA LYS A 17 9.53 -10.08 -10.12
C LYS A 17 9.87 -8.62 -9.81
N PHE A 18 8.86 -7.83 -9.44
CA PHE A 18 8.96 -6.40 -9.10
C PHE A 18 9.37 -6.13 -7.63
N CYS A 19 9.60 -7.16 -6.81
CA CYS A 19 10.01 -6.97 -5.42
C CYS A 19 11.52 -6.64 -5.37
N GLU A 20 11.85 -5.35 -5.24
CA GLU A 20 13.22 -4.83 -5.20
C GLU A 20 14.02 -5.30 -3.97
N ILE A 21 13.31 -5.80 -2.96
CA ILE A 21 13.83 -6.07 -1.61
C ILE A 21 13.77 -7.56 -1.22
N LYS A 22 13.39 -8.44 -2.16
CA LYS A 22 13.33 -9.89 -1.92
C LYS A 22 14.66 -10.50 -1.48
N ASN A 23 15.77 -9.89 -1.88
CA ASN A 23 17.13 -10.34 -1.55
C ASN A 23 17.64 -9.80 -0.19
N HIS A 24 16.88 -8.94 0.49
CA HIS A 24 17.27 -8.30 1.76
C HIS A 24 16.51 -8.86 2.98
N ARG A 25 15.80 -9.98 2.82
CA ARG A 25 15.04 -10.63 3.90
C ARG A 25 15.98 -11.42 4.80
N ASN A 26 15.88 -11.21 6.11
CA ASN A 26 16.75 -11.85 7.10
C ASN A 26 16.01 -12.87 7.98
N TYR A 27 14.75 -13.19 7.63
CA TYR A 27 13.87 -14.13 8.31
C TYR A 27 13.57 -13.80 9.77
N ASN A 28 13.44 -12.50 10.06
CA ASN A 28 13.03 -11.99 11.36
C ASN A 28 11.50 -11.95 11.50
N ASP A 29 11.04 -12.30 12.70
CA ASP A 29 9.68 -12.07 13.18
C ASP A 29 9.73 -11.03 14.29
N PHE A 30 8.81 -10.06 14.26
CA PHE A 30 8.74 -9.01 15.27
C PHE A 30 8.28 -9.62 16.61
N PRO A 31 9.07 -9.53 17.70
CA PRO A 31 8.69 -10.14 18.97
C PRO A 31 7.39 -9.53 19.52
N ILE A 32 6.40 -10.37 19.83
CA ILE A 32 5.05 -9.89 20.20
C ILE A 32 5.06 -9.04 21.49
N ASP A 33 5.90 -9.36 22.46
CA ASP A 33 6.00 -8.57 23.70
C ASP A 33 6.53 -7.16 23.41
N LYS A 34 7.54 -7.05 22.54
CA LYS A 34 8.05 -5.75 22.06
C LYS A 34 7.02 -4.98 21.27
N PHE A 35 6.18 -5.69 20.50
CA PHE A 35 5.08 -5.07 19.78
C PHE A 35 4.09 -4.42 20.77
N TYR A 36 3.70 -5.12 21.84
CA TYR A 36 2.82 -4.55 22.87
C TYR A 36 3.43 -3.31 23.52
N ASP A 37 4.70 -3.37 23.93
CA ASP A 37 5.42 -2.23 24.49
C ASP A 37 5.41 -1.01 23.55
N ILE A 38 5.61 -1.24 22.25
CA ILE A 38 5.63 -0.17 21.24
C ILE A 38 4.24 0.39 21.00
N ILE A 39 3.21 -0.44 20.86
CA ILE A 39 1.83 0.04 20.72
C ILE A 39 1.42 0.88 21.94
N ASP A 40 1.80 0.50 23.15
CA ASP A 40 1.55 1.27 24.37
C ASP A 40 2.28 2.62 24.38
N GLN A 41 3.53 2.65 23.94
CA GLN A 41 4.28 3.89 23.77
C GLN A 41 3.59 4.82 22.76
N LEU A 42 3.17 4.30 21.60
CA LEU A 42 2.53 5.09 20.55
C LEU A 42 1.17 5.66 20.95
N GLU A 43 0.41 4.93 21.77
CA GLU A 43 -0.86 5.41 22.30
C GLU A 43 -0.64 6.55 23.31
N ARG A 44 0.29 6.34 24.25
CA ARG A 44 0.59 7.28 25.34
C ARG A 44 1.28 8.54 24.86
N ASP A 45 2.28 8.43 24.00
CA ASP A 45 3.18 9.52 23.67
C ASP A 45 2.62 10.41 22.55
N GLU A 46 2.97 11.68 22.57
CA GLU A 46 2.77 12.58 21.43
C GLU A 46 4.08 12.67 20.66
N LEU A 47 4.05 12.31 19.38
CA LEU A 47 5.22 12.26 18.52
C LEU A 47 5.34 13.56 17.70
N PRO A 48 6.52 13.85 17.12
CA PRO A 48 6.67 14.96 16.19
C PRO A 48 5.59 14.92 15.09
N GLY A 49 4.76 15.96 15.02
CA GLY A 49 3.64 16.05 14.07
C GLY A 49 2.32 15.43 14.55
N GLY A 50 2.19 15.09 15.84
CA GLY A 50 0.92 14.69 16.47
C GLY A 50 0.79 13.21 16.83
N LYS A 51 -0.42 12.85 17.27
CA LYS A 51 -0.82 11.49 17.69
C LYS A 51 -1.00 10.55 16.50
N ILE A 52 -0.64 9.28 16.72
CA ILE A 52 -0.88 8.20 15.75
C ILE A 52 -2.37 7.91 15.63
N PHE A 53 -2.84 7.85 14.39
CA PHE A 53 -4.21 7.52 14.02
C PHE A 53 -4.28 6.15 13.33
N MET A 54 -3.26 5.83 12.52
CA MET A 54 -3.20 4.63 11.69
C MET A 54 -1.99 3.76 12.04
N VAL A 55 -2.23 2.45 12.22
CA VAL A 55 -1.18 1.43 12.36
C VAL A 55 -1.30 0.44 11.21
N SER A 56 -0.29 0.40 10.34
CA SER A 56 -0.20 -0.56 9.25
C SER A 56 0.77 -1.68 9.62
N LEU A 57 0.30 -2.91 9.76
CA LEU A 57 1.13 -4.07 10.05
C LEU A 57 1.70 -4.68 8.76
N SER A 58 2.39 -3.85 7.97
CA SER A 58 2.92 -4.21 6.65
C SER A 58 4.42 -3.95 6.60
N GLY A 59 5.12 -4.56 5.67
CA GLY A 59 6.54 -4.33 5.48
C GLY A 59 7.03 -4.88 4.14
N VAL A 60 8.28 -5.32 4.14
CA VAL A 60 8.96 -6.02 3.05
C VAL A 60 8.48 -7.46 2.93
N GLY A 61 8.17 -8.09 4.07
CA GLY A 61 7.68 -9.45 4.15
C GLY A 61 6.16 -9.59 4.02
N GLU A 62 5.66 -10.76 4.41
CA GLU A 62 4.26 -11.15 4.42
C GLU A 62 3.77 -11.20 5.88
N PRO A 63 2.90 -10.28 6.32
CA PRO A 63 2.47 -10.21 7.72
C PRO A 63 1.74 -11.47 8.18
N LEU A 64 1.03 -12.17 7.28
CA LEU A 64 0.32 -13.40 7.64
C LEU A 64 1.23 -14.60 7.90
N MET A 65 2.54 -14.50 7.63
CA MET A 65 3.51 -15.49 8.09
C MET A 65 3.82 -15.38 9.58
N HIS A 66 3.56 -14.23 10.20
CA HIS A 66 3.77 -14.04 11.63
C HIS A 66 2.71 -14.78 12.44
N LYS A 67 3.13 -15.70 13.32
CA LYS A 67 2.23 -16.57 14.09
C LYS A 67 1.23 -15.80 14.95
N ASP A 68 1.63 -14.63 15.46
CA ASP A 68 0.82 -13.79 16.33
C ASP A 68 0.17 -12.59 15.61
N ILE A 69 0.10 -12.59 14.27
CA ILE A 69 -0.48 -11.47 13.50
C ILE A 69 -1.89 -11.08 13.97
N VAL A 70 -2.74 -12.07 14.28
CA VAL A 70 -4.11 -11.82 14.77
C VAL A 70 -4.07 -11.14 16.14
N LYS A 71 -3.20 -11.57 17.04
CA LYS A 71 -3.04 -10.94 18.36
C LYS A 71 -2.52 -9.51 18.22
N ALA A 72 -1.59 -9.27 17.29
CA ALA A 72 -1.07 -7.94 16.99
C ALA A 72 -2.17 -7.01 16.46
N VAL A 73 -3.00 -7.49 15.52
CA VAL A 73 -4.17 -6.76 15.02
C VAL A 73 -5.15 -6.45 16.15
N ALA A 74 -5.54 -7.44 16.95
CA ALA A 74 -6.47 -7.27 18.07
C ALA A 74 -5.97 -6.20 19.06
N TYR A 75 -4.69 -6.29 19.44
CA TYR A 75 -4.09 -5.37 20.38
C TYR A 75 -4.02 -3.95 19.83
N ALA A 76 -3.52 -3.75 18.61
CA ALA A 76 -3.49 -2.44 17.98
C ALA A 76 -4.91 -1.87 17.78
N LYS A 77 -5.90 -2.70 17.41
CA LYS A 77 -7.30 -2.28 17.25
C LYS A 77 -7.94 -1.81 18.56
N SER A 78 -7.49 -2.32 19.71
CA SER A 78 -7.97 -1.87 21.01
C SER A 78 -7.54 -0.45 21.38
N LYS A 79 -6.50 0.08 20.71
CA LYS A 79 -5.87 1.39 21.02
C LYS A 79 -5.98 2.40 19.88
N PHE A 80 -6.04 1.91 18.63
CA PHE A 80 -6.03 2.76 17.44
C PHE A 80 -7.29 2.58 16.59
N PRO A 81 -7.83 3.69 16.04
CA PRO A 81 -9.07 3.66 15.27
C PRO A 81 -8.88 2.94 13.93
N PHE A 82 -7.71 3.05 13.30
CA PHE A 82 -7.47 2.50 11.97
C PHE A 82 -6.26 1.55 11.95
N VAL A 83 -6.52 0.24 11.82
CA VAL A 83 -5.48 -0.78 11.77
C VAL A 83 -5.71 -1.72 10.61
N GLY A 84 -4.66 -2.07 9.89
CA GLY A 84 -4.75 -3.02 8.79
C GLY A 84 -3.39 -3.41 8.27
N PHE A 85 -3.37 -4.14 7.16
CA PHE A 85 -2.13 -4.55 6.53
C PHE A 85 -2.27 -4.78 5.02
N ILE A 86 -1.12 -4.97 4.37
CA ILE A 86 -0.98 -5.40 3.00
C ILE A 86 -0.47 -6.85 3.01
N THR A 87 -1.14 -7.74 2.28
CA THR A 87 -0.82 -9.17 2.17
C THR A 87 -0.82 -9.61 0.71
N ASN A 88 -0.11 -10.69 0.38
CA ASN A 88 -0.23 -11.41 -0.88
C ASN A 88 -1.48 -12.30 -0.95
N GLY A 89 -2.22 -12.44 0.15
CA GLY A 89 -3.51 -13.12 0.24
C GLY A 89 -3.45 -14.65 0.32
N PHE A 90 -2.28 -15.27 0.19
CA PHE A 90 -2.15 -16.73 0.17
C PHE A 90 -2.57 -17.38 1.50
N PHE A 91 -2.23 -16.72 2.60
CA PHE A 91 -2.52 -17.17 3.97
C PHE A 91 -3.80 -16.57 4.56
N LEU A 92 -4.64 -15.91 3.76
CA LEU A 92 -6.01 -15.52 4.16
C LEU A 92 -6.95 -16.74 4.15
N THR A 93 -6.61 -17.78 4.90
CA THR A 93 -7.49 -18.96 5.05
C THR A 93 -8.81 -18.56 5.72
N PRO A 94 -9.89 -19.36 5.57
CA PRO A 94 -11.16 -19.10 6.24
C PRO A 94 -11.03 -18.76 7.72
N ASP A 95 -10.33 -19.59 8.50
CA ASP A 95 -10.09 -19.34 9.92
C ASP A 95 -9.36 -18.02 10.19
N LYS A 96 -8.38 -17.66 9.34
CA LYS A 96 -7.64 -16.41 9.47
C LYS A 96 -8.54 -15.22 9.18
N VAL A 97 -9.37 -15.31 8.15
CA VAL A 97 -10.37 -14.29 7.80
C VAL A 97 -11.33 -14.07 8.95
N ASP A 98 -11.91 -15.14 9.51
CA ASP A 98 -12.86 -15.06 10.61
C ASP A 98 -12.24 -14.36 11.82
N GLN A 99 -11.05 -14.78 12.24
CA GLN A 99 -10.29 -14.16 13.33
C GLN A 99 -10.00 -12.66 13.09
N LEU A 100 -9.63 -12.28 11.86
CA LEU A 100 -9.32 -10.89 11.53
C LEU A 100 -10.58 -10.00 11.53
N LEU A 101 -11.70 -10.51 11.04
CA LEU A 101 -12.99 -9.82 11.06
C LEU A 101 -13.55 -9.70 12.47
N GLU A 102 -13.36 -10.71 13.33
CA GLU A 102 -13.68 -10.64 14.76
C GLU A 102 -12.93 -9.51 15.47
N CYS A 103 -11.68 -9.24 15.07
CA CYS A 103 -10.88 -8.14 15.58
C CYS A 103 -11.30 -6.74 15.08
N ASP A 104 -12.31 -6.64 14.21
CA ASP A 104 -12.71 -5.39 13.55
C ASP A 104 -11.56 -4.70 12.80
N ILE A 105 -10.73 -5.49 12.11
CA ILE A 105 -9.66 -4.95 11.26
C ILE A 105 -10.24 -3.93 10.27
N SER A 106 -9.58 -2.78 10.17
CA SER A 106 -10.11 -1.63 9.45
C SER A 106 -9.95 -1.76 7.94
N TYR A 107 -8.82 -2.31 7.49
CA TYR A 107 -8.61 -2.62 6.06
C TYR A 107 -7.70 -3.82 5.85
N ILE A 108 -7.90 -4.50 4.73
CA ILE A 108 -7.00 -5.52 4.21
C ILE A 108 -6.71 -5.15 2.75
N THR A 109 -5.45 -4.89 2.43
CA THR A 109 -5.00 -4.70 1.05
C THR A 109 -4.39 -6.00 0.56
N ILE A 110 -4.91 -6.54 -0.53
CA ILE A 110 -4.54 -7.87 -1.03
C ILE A 110 -3.88 -7.68 -2.38
N SER A 111 -2.56 -7.76 -2.41
CA SER A 111 -1.78 -7.68 -3.64
C SER A 111 -2.23 -8.80 -4.57
N LEU A 112 -2.82 -8.43 -5.71
CA LEU A 112 -3.24 -9.36 -6.75
C LEU A 112 -3.10 -8.66 -8.11
N ASN A 113 -1.97 -8.90 -8.76
CA ASN A 113 -1.68 -8.35 -10.09
C ASN A 113 -2.31 -9.21 -11.19
N GLY A 114 -3.63 -9.16 -11.28
CA GLY A 114 -4.41 -9.80 -12.35
C GLY A 114 -5.26 -10.99 -11.93
N VAL A 115 -6.22 -11.29 -12.79
CA VAL A 115 -7.05 -12.51 -12.77
C VAL A 115 -6.67 -13.43 -13.94
N ASP A 116 -5.65 -13.06 -14.70
CA ASP A 116 -5.05 -13.85 -15.77
C ASP A 116 -3.82 -14.57 -15.23
N ALA A 117 -3.77 -15.88 -15.42
CA ALA A 117 -2.72 -16.73 -14.87
C ALA A 117 -1.33 -16.42 -15.46
N LYS A 118 -1.25 -16.03 -16.73
CA LYS A 118 0.04 -15.71 -17.40
C LYS A 118 0.61 -14.40 -16.88
N VAL A 119 -0.23 -13.38 -16.73
CA VAL A 119 0.17 -12.11 -16.11
C VAL A 119 0.60 -12.35 -14.67
N TYR A 120 -0.17 -13.14 -13.91
CA TYR A 120 0.16 -13.47 -12.53
C TYR A 120 1.52 -14.17 -12.44
N GLU A 121 1.74 -15.24 -13.20
CA GLU A 121 3.01 -15.99 -13.28
C GLU A 121 4.20 -15.09 -13.63
N LYS A 122 4.04 -14.21 -14.62
CA LYS A 122 5.11 -13.31 -15.07
C LYS A 122 5.57 -12.32 -13.99
N PHE A 123 4.67 -11.95 -13.08
CA PHE A 123 4.92 -10.91 -12.08
C PHE A 123 4.86 -11.42 -10.65
N GLN A 124 3.66 -11.55 -10.08
CA GLN A 124 3.48 -11.84 -8.65
C GLN A 124 3.71 -13.31 -8.31
N GLY A 125 3.25 -14.21 -9.18
CA GLY A 125 3.48 -15.66 -9.13
C GLY A 125 4.84 -16.11 -9.66
N TYR A 126 5.75 -15.16 -9.96
CA TYR A 126 7.07 -15.46 -10.47
C TYR A 126 7.84 -16.39 -9.52
N GLY A 127 8.33 -17.51 -10.06
CA GLY A 127 9.10 -18.51 -9.32
C GLY A 127 8.26 -19.43 -8.43
N LEU A 128 6.92 -19.34 -8.45
CA LEU A 128 6.06 -20.31 -7.78
C LEU A 128 5.99 -21.61 -8.58
N ALA A 129 5.87 -22.74 -7.87
CA ALA A 129 5.72 -24.05 -8.51
C ALA A 129 4.38 -24.23 -9.22
N ASP A 130 3.32 -23.59 -8.71
CA ASP A 130 1.98 -23.58 -9.29
C ASP A 130 1.39 -22.15 -9.21
N PRO A 131 1.76 -21.26 -10.15
CA PRO A 131 1.27 -19.87 -10.16
C PRO A 131 -0.24 -19.77 -10.33
N GLU A 132 -0.83 -20.58 -11.21
CA GLU A 132 -2.27 -20.56 -11.49
C GLU A 132 -3.08 -21.04 -10.28
N GLY A 133 -2.73 -22.18 -9.68
CA GLY A 133 -3.38 -22.68 -8.47
C GLY A 133 -3.21 -21.73 -7.29
N THR A 134 -2.04 -21.09 -7.16
CA THR A 134 -1.82 -20.04 -6.16
C THR A 134 -2.74 -18.84 -6.39
N MET A 135 -2.84 -18.34 -7.62
CA MET A 135 -3.73 -17.23 -7.97
C MET A 135 -5.19 -17.57 -7.64
N ASN A 136 -5.65 -18.75 -8.07
CA ASN A 136 -7.00 -19.24 -7.81
C ASN A 136 -7.28 -19.32 -6.31
N ARG A 137 -6.35 -19.85 -5.52
CA ARG A 137 -6.46 -19.86 -4.05
C ARG A 137 -6.58 -18.45 -3.47
N VAL A 138 -5.76 -17.49 -3.92
CA VAL A 138 -5.85 -16.10 -3.45
C VAL A 138 -7.22 -15.50 -3.79
N ILE A 139 -7.72 -15.73 -5.00
CA ILE A 139 -9.05 -15.28 -5.44
C ILE A 139 -10.15 -15.88 -4.55
N GLU A 140 -10.10 -17.18 -4.25
CA GLU A 140 -11.08 -17.83 -3.39
C GLU A 140 -11.01 -17.32 -1.94
N ASN A 141 -9.81 -17.06 -1.41
CA ASN A 141 -9.63 -16.42 -0.12
C ASN A 141 -10.27 -15.02 -0.08
N ILE A 142 -10.10 -14.21 -1.13
CA ILE A 142 -10.71 -12.89 -1.25
C ILE A 142 -12.24 -13.02 -1.28
N LYS A 143 -12.80 -13.95 -2.08
CA LYS A 143 -14.25 -14.18 -2.13
C LYS A 143 -14.81 -14.59 -0.77
N TYR A 144 -14.13 -15.48 -0.05
CA TYR A 144 -14.51 -15.86 1.31
C TYR A 144 -14.50 -14.65 2.24
N LEU A 145 -13.44 -13.85 2.24
CA LEU A 145 -13.35 -12.60 3.00
C LEU A 145 -14.52 -11.65 2.73
N LEU A 146 -14.82 -11.40 1.45
CA LEU A 146 -15.89 -10.48 1.06
C LEU A 146 -17.27 -10.98 1.51
N LYS A 147 -17.56 -12.25 1.23
CA LYS A 147 -18.81 -12.89 1.67
C LYS A 147 -18.95 -12.83 3.19
N ARG A 148 -17.91 -13.23 3.91
CA ARG A 148 -17.94 -13.33 5.37
C ARG A 148 -18.03 -11.96 6.05
N ARG A 149 -17.31 -10.96 5.53
CA ARG A 149 -17.42 -9.56 5.95
C ARG A 149 -18.86 -9.08 5.86
N ASP A 150 -19.51 -9.34 4.72
CA ASP A 150 -20.87 -8.86 4.46
C ASP A 150 -21.90 -9.59 5.34
N GLU A 151 -21.78 -10.91 5.51
CA GLU A 151 -22.61 -11.70 6.44
C GLU A 151 -22.52 -11.21 7.89
N LEU A 152 -21.32 -10.81 8.33
CA LEU A 152 -21.08 -10.27 9.66
C LEU A 152 -21.40 -8.78 9.79
N GLY A 153 -21.78 -8.10 8.70
CA GLY A 153 -22.02 -6.65 8.68
C GLY A 153 -20.77 -5.82 9.02
N LYS A 154 -19.57 -6.36 8.79
CA LYS A 154 -18.29 -5.72 9.14
C LYS A 154 -17.97 -4.61 8.14
N LYS A 155 -17.30 -3.55 8.62
CA LYS A 155 -16.92 -2.38 7.80
C LYS A 155 -15.49 -2.44 7.24
N THR A 156 -14.86 -3.62 7.30
CA THR A 156 -13.50 -3.83 6.83
C THR A 156 -13.35 -3.47 5.36
N GLU A 157 -12.47 -2.52 5.07
CA GLU A 157 -12.19 -2.08 3.71
C GLU A 157 -11.28 -3.09 3.00
N VAL A 158 -11.76 -3.70 1.91
CA VAL A 158 -10.97 -4.64 1.10
C VAL A 158 -10.45 -3.92 -0.13
N ARG A 159 -9.13 -3.85 -0.26
CA ARG A 159 -8.44 -3.18 -1.37
C ARG A 159 -7.67 -4.20 -2.19
N ILE A 160 -7.73 -4.09 -3.50
CA ILE A 160 -6.96 -4.93 -4.43
C ILE A 160 -6.18 -4.00 -5.36
N PRO A 161 -4.89 -3.74 -5.07
CA PRO A 161 -4.06 -2.98 -5.98
C PRO A 161 -3.73 -3.82 -7.21
N TYR A 162 -3.69 -3.15 -8.35
CA TYR A 162 -3.27 -3.72 -9.62
C TYR A 162 -2.13 -2.88 -10.18
N ILE A 163 -0.97 -3.50 -10.36
CA ILE A 163 0.18 -2.85 -10.97
C ILE A 163 0.04 -2.95 -12.50
N VAL A 164 -0.15 -1.80 -13.13
CA VAL A 164 -0.20 -1.62 -14.58
C VAL A 164 1.22 -1.53 -15.11
N THR A 165 1.55 -2.47 -15.98
CA THR A 165 2.78 -2.58 -16.76
C THR A 165 2.39 -2.68 -18.23
N GLU A 166 3.35 -2.51 -19.15
CA GLU A 166 3.10 -2.74 -20.58
C GLU A 166 2.46 -4.12 -20.83
N ASP A 167 2.91 -5.14 -20.11
CA ASP A 167 2.42 -6.52 -20.22
C ASP A 167 1.06 -6.78 -19.54
N SER A 168 0.60 -5.89 -18.67
CA SER A 168 -0.63 -6.08 -17.88
C SER A 168 -1.73 -5.07 -18.22
N GLU A 169 -1.43 -4.10 -19.08
CA GLU A 169 -2.30 -2.97 -19.41
C GLU A 169 -3.59 -3.41 -20.13
N GLU A 170 -3.50 -4.36 -21.07
CA GLU A 170 -4.67 -4.86 -21.80
C GLU A 170 -5.66 -5.62 -20.92
N HIS A 171 -5.19 -6.18 -19.81
CA HIS A 171 -5.99 -6.98 -18.87
C HIS A 171 -6.70 -6.15 -17.79
N VAL A 172 -6.39 -4.86 -17.66
CA VAL A 172 -6.99 -3.97 -16.64
C VAL A 172 -8.52 -3.94 -16.71
N SER A 173 -9.08 -3.87 -17.92
CA SER A 173 -10.54 -3.79 -18.11
C SER A 173 -11.24 -5.07 -17.66
N GLU A 174 -10.63 -6.22 -17.95
CA GLU A 174 -11.13 -7.52 -17.52
C GLU A 174 -11.05 -7.67 -16.00
N PHE A 175 -9.93 -7.29 -15.40
CA PHE A 175 -9.73 -7.28 -13.96
C PHE A 175 -10.80 -6.46 -13.22
N ILE A 176 -11.04 -5.23 -13.68
CA ILE A 176 -12.09 -4.36 -13.13
C ILE A 176 -13.46 -5.01 -13.30
N LYS A 177 -13.75 -5.58 -14.48
CA LYS A 177 -15.03 -6.24 -14.73
C LYS A 177 -15.24 -7.44 -13.81
N TYR A 178 -14.21 -8.27 -13.63
CA TYR A 178 -14.27 -9.44 -12.76
C TYR A 178 -14.66 -9.07 -11.32
N TRP A 179 -13.95 -8.11 -10.73
CA TRP A 179 -14.25 -7.61 -9.39
C TRP A 179 -15.49 -6.70 -9.34
N LYS A 180 -15.98 -6.20 -10.47
CA LYS A 180 -17.27 -5.51 -10.54
C LYS A 180 -18.43 -6.50 -10.44
N ASP A 181 -18.33 -7.62 -11.16
CA ASP A 181 -19.40 -8.61 -11.28
C ASP A 181 -19.42 -9.60 -10.09
N ASN A 182 -18.48 -9.48 -9.15
CA ASN A 182 -18.34 -10.35 -7.97
C ASN A 182 -19.50 -10.26 -6.96
N GLY A 183 -20.27 -9.16 -6.97
CA GLY A 183 -21.40 -8.95 -6.07
C GLY A 183 -21.09 -8.28 -4.72
N HIS A 184 -19.82 -8.10 -4.36
CA HIS A 184 -19.39 -7.50 -3.08
C HIS A 184 -18.59 -6.19 -3.23
N GLU A 185 -18.55 -5.37 -2.17
CA GLU A 185 -17.78 -4.12 -2.14
C GLU A 185 -16.27 -4.36 -2.11
N VAL A 186 -15.54 -3.80 -3.08
CA VAL A 186 -14.07 -3.86 -3.15
C VAL A 186 -13.48 -2.60 -3.78
N LEU A 187 -12.33 -2.15 -3.28
CA LEU A 187 -11.60 -1.01 -3.84
C LEU A 187 -10.46 -1.48 -4.74
N ILE A 188 -10.39 -0.96 -5.97
CA ILE A 188 -9.36 -1.35 -6.94
C ILE A 188 -8.38 -0.20 -7.13
N HIS A 189 -7.13 -0.37 -6.71
CA HIS A 189 -6.10 0.66 -6.83
C HIS A 189 -5.19 0.37 -8.01
N LEU A 190 -5.43 1.01 -9.16
CA LEU A 190 -4.52 0.92 -10.31
C LEU A 190 -3.25 1.73 -10.02
N LYS A 191 -2.08 1.11 -10.18
CA LYS A 191 -0.78 1.79 -10.04
C LYS A 191 0.04 1.52 -11.28
N ARG A 192 0.43 2.53 -12.05
CA ARG A 192 1.43 2.34 -13.09
C ARG A 192 2.81 2.27 -12.46
N LEU A 193 3.60 1.25 -12.79
CA LEU A 193 5.04 1.28 -12.51
C LEU A 193 5.63 2.36 -13.42
N LEU A 194 6.04 3.48 -12.83
CA LEU A 194 6.83 4.47 -13.56
C LEU A 194 8.22 3.85 -13.78
N GLU A 195 8.59 3.68 -15.05
CA GLU A 195 10.00 3.49 -15.37
C GLU A 195 10.73 4.77 -14.97
N TRP A 196 11.84 4.63 -14.25
CA TRP A 196 12.59 5.73 -13.66
C TRP A 196 13.07 6.72 -14.72
N HIS A 197 12.24 7.71 -15.05
CA HIS A 197 12.66 8.88 -15.79
C HIS A 197 13.15 9.95 -14.80
N ASP A 198 14.44 9.86 -14.51
CA ASP A 198 15.34 10.94 -14.06
C ASP A 198 14.68 12.02 -13.17
N VAL A 199 14.42 11.66 -11.90
CA VAL A 199 13.92 12.55 -10.83
C VAL A 199 14.74 13.85 -10.72
N THR A 200 15.99 13.81 -11.18
CA THR A 200 16.98 14.90 -11.13
C THR A 200 16.60 16.13 -11.95
N LYS A 201 15.66 16.01 -12.90
CA LYS A 201 15.26 17.11 -13.80
C LYS A 201 14.05 17.91 -13.30
N ASN A 202 13.51 17.56 -12.13
CA ASN A 202 12.19 18.04 -11.70
C ASN A 202 12.26 19.06 -10.57
N LYS A 203 11.26 19.95 -10.48
CA LYS A 203 11.13 20.87 -9.34
C LYS A 203 10.83 20.06 -8.07
N LEU A 204 11.65 20.26 -7.04
CA LEU A 204 11.49 19.59 -5.76
C LEU A 204 10.57 20.40 -4.83
N GLY A 205 9.63 19.69 -4.20
CA GLY A 205 8.71 20.19 -3.19
C GLY A 205 9.10 19.73 -1.78
N ARG A 206 8.33 20.13 -0.78
CA ARG A 206 8.47 19.57 0.57
C ARG A 206 7.78 18.21 0.62
N CYS A 207 8.41 17.22 1.24
CA CYS A 207 7.78 15.94 1.46
C CYS A 207 6.97 15.97 2.78
N GLU A 208 5.65 15.88 2.71
CA GLU A 208 4.78 15.85 3.90
C GLU A 208 4.90 14.53 4.67
N ARG A 209 5.20 13.42 3.96
CA ARG A 209 5.35 12.08 4.54
C ARG A 209 6.36 12.03 5.68
N LEU A 210 7.42 12.84 5.59
CA LEU A 210 8.44 12.91 6.63
C LEU A 210 7.88 13.34 8.00
N MET A 211 6.73 14.02 8.04
CA MET A 211 6.05 14.43 9.27
C MET A 211 4.84 13.57 9.63
N GLU A 212 4.39 12.73 8.70
CA GLU A 212 3.15 11.97 8.80
C GLU A 212 3.39 10.49 9.10
N ASP A 213 4.49 9.93 8.59
CA ASP A 213 4.71 8.49 8.49
C ASP A 213 6.15 8.10 8.84
N PHE A 214 6.32 6.94 9.46
CA PHE A 214 7.61 6.30 9.72
C PHE A 214 7.44 4.77 9.76
N MET A 215 8.55 4.05 9.65
CA MET A 215 8.55 2.60 9.54
C MET A 215 9.37 1.96 10.66
N ILE A 216 8.85 0.89 11.27
CA ILE A 216 9.56 0.02 12.20
C ILE A 216 9.70 -1.37 11.59
N TYR A 217 10.93 -1.84 11.41
CA TYR A 217 11.24 -3.14 10.82
C TYR A 217 11.19 -4.29 11.84
N ALA A 218 11.11 -5.54 11.35
CA ALA A 218 11.05 -6.74 12.20
C ALA A 218 12.22 -6.86 13.20
N ASN A 219 13.38 -6.29 12.89
CA ASN A 219 14.55 -6.28 13.76
C ASN A 219 14.61 -5.04 14.69
N GLY A 220 13.56 -4.23 14.72
CA GLY A 220 13.44 -3.04 15.56
C GLY A 220 13.94 -1.75 14.91
N ASP A 221 14.60 -1.79 13.76
CA ASP A 221 15.09 -0.57 13.12
C ASP A 221 13.94 0.36 12.76
N VAL A 222 14.11 1.64 13.09
CA VAL A 222 13.19 2.70 12.74
C VAL A 222 13.76 3.49 11.57
N THR A 223 13.05 3.57 10.44
CA THR A 223 13.47 4.39 9.29
C THR A 223 12.52 5.55 9.06
N ILE A 224 12.97 6.48 8.22
CA ILE A 224 12.35 7.78 8.08
C ILE A 224 10.94 7.78 7.46
N CYS A 225 10.58 6.75 6.70
CA CYS A 225 9.23 6.57 6.16
C CYS A 225 9.07 5.14 5.58
N ALA A 226 7.82 4.72 5.36
CA ALA A 226 7.50 3.43 4.74
C ALA A 226 8.00 3.23 3.29
N VAL A 227 8.47 4.30 2.62
CA VAL A 227 9.10 4.21 1.28
C VAL A 227 10.56 3.75 1.38
N ASP A 228 11.21 3.96 2.54
CA ASP A 228 12.60 3.55 2.74
C ASP A 228 12.73 2.05 3.04
N GLN A 229 12.28 1.23 2.08
CA GLN A 229 12.32 -0.24 2.10
C GLN A 229 13.74 -0.79 2.01
N SER A 230 14.66 0.01 1.45
CA SER A 230 16.10 -0.28 1.42
C SER A 230 16.81 -0.06 2.76
N ARG A 231 16.13 0.58 3.74
CA ARG A 231 16.70 0.99 5.03
C ARG A 231 17.92 1.91 4.87
N GLY A 232 17.88 2.80 3.88
CA GLY A 232 18.93 3.77 3.58
C GLY A 232 19.05 4.89 4.62
N CYS A 233 18.02 5.11 5.44
CA CYS A 233 18.01 6.10 6.51
C CYS A 233 17.41 5.55 7.82
N ILE A 234 18.20 4.71 8.52
CA ILE A 234 17.88 4.25 9.88
C ILE A 234 18.05 5.39 10.89
N LEU A 235 17.01 5.72 11.63
CA LEU A 235 16.97 6.76 12.65
C LEU A 235 17.39 6.25 14.04
N GLY A 236 17.12 4.98 14.32
CA GLY A 236 17.42 4.31 15.59
C GLY A 236 16.83 2.91 15.62
N ASN A 237 16.82 2.28 16.80
CA ASN A 237 16.21 0.96 17.00
C ASN A 237 15.18 1.01 18.16
N ALA A 238 13.94 0.62 17.88
CA ALA A 238 12.80 0.64 18.79
C ALA A 238 12.90 -0.38 19.95
N PHE A 239 13.85 -1.32 19.88
CA PHE A 239 14.13 -2.24 20.98
C PHE A 239 15.11 -1.66 22.00
N GLU A 240 15.81 -0.58 21.64
CA GLU A 240 16.84 0.06 22.47
C GLU A 240 16.37 1.41 23.03
N LYS A 241 15.61 2.19 22.25
CA LYS A 241 15.15 3.53 22.59
C LYS A 241 13.65 3.66 22.35
N SER A 242 13.01 4.56 23.08
CA SER A 242 11.60 4.86 22.82
C SER A 242 11.43 5.50 21.45
N ILE A 243 10.27 5.31 20.84
CA ILE A 243 9.95 5.91 19.53
C ILE A 243 10.05 7.44 19.60
N LYS A 244 9.61 8.03 20.71
CA LYS A 244 9.69 9.47 20.93
C LYS A 244 11.14 9.95 20.93
N GLU A 245 12.05 9.31 21.67
CA GLU A 245 13.47 9.67 21.69
C GLU A 245 14.12 9.57 20.31
N ILE A 246 13.78 8.54 19.52
CA ILE A 246 14.31 8.38 18.16
C ILE A 246 13.88 9.55 17.26
N LEU A 247 12.60 9.94 17.35
CA LEU A 247 12.03 11.00 16.51
C LEU A 247 12.32 12.41 17.03
N GLU A 248 12.67 12.58 18.30
CA GLU A 248 13.18 13.85 18.83
C GLU A 248 14.70 13.98 18.65
N GLY A 249 15.37 12.91 18.22
CA GLY A 249 16.81 12.87 17.98
C GLY A 249 17.29 13.79 16.85
N GLU A 250 18.54 14.24 16.97
CA GLU A 250 19.19 15.18 16.05
C GLU A 250 19.12 14.74 14.57
N LYS A 251 19.26 13.43 14.32
CA LYS A 251 19.20 12.88 12.96
C LYS A 251 17.84 13.14 12.30
N TYR A 252 16.73 12.84 12.96
CA TYR A 252 15.41 13.11 12.39
C TYR A 252 15.14 14.63 12.31
N GLN A 253 15.45 15.38 13.38
CA GLN A 253 15.20 16.83 13.42
C GLN A 253 15.96 17.60 12.34
N SER A 254 17.21 17.23 12.05
CA SER A 254 18.00 17.84 10.97
C SER A 254 17.38 17.59 9.59
N ILE A 255 16.83 16.40 9.35
CA ILE A 255 16.15 16.05 8.09
C ILE A 255 14.84 16.82 7.94
N ILE A 256 14.05 16.92 9.02
CA ILE A 256 12.83 17.73 9.01
C ILE A 256 13.13 19.20 8.75
N LYS A 257 14.18 19.74 9.39
CA LYS A 257 14.64 21.11 9.14
C LYS A 257 15.04 21.31 7.69
N ALA A 258 15.87 20.42 7.13
CA ALA A 258 16.28 20.49 5.73
C ALA A 258 15.08 20.43 4.77
N ASN A 259 14.10 19.55 5.01
CA ASN A 259 12.88 19.47 4.22
C ASN A 259 12.04 20.76 4.30
N ARG A 260 11.87 21.34 5.49
CA ARG A 260 11.13 22.60 5.68
C ARG A 260 11.81 23.78 4.98
N GLU A 261 13.13 23.86 5.07
CA GLU A 261 13.97 24.91 4.47
C GLU A 261 14.28 24.66 2.99
N ARG A 262 13.79 23.55 2.40
CA ARG A 262 14.06 23.13 1.01
C ARG A 262 15.55 22.96 0.70
N ARG A 263 16.35 22.58 1.69
CA ARG A 263 17.76 22.20 1.53
C ARG A 263 17.89 20.74 1.11
N PHE A 264 17.43 20.43 -0.10
CA PHE A 264 17.29 19.04 -0.58
C PHE A 264 18.62 18.27 -0.68
N GLN A 265 19.72 18.97 -0.89
CA GLN A 265 21.06 18.40 -0.89
C GLN A 265 21.47 17.81 0.48
N ASP A 266 20.86 18.31 1.56
CA ASP A 266 21.13 17.88 2.94
C ASP A 266 20.21 16.74 3.40
N LEU A 267 19.30 16.27 2.53
CA LEU A 267 18.45 15.13 2.82
C LEU A 267 19.19 13.80 2.62
N PRO A 268 18.70 12.69 3.20
CA PRO A 268 19.23 11.35 2.92
C PRO A 268 19.15 10.98 1.43
N GLU A 269 20.06 10.13 0.96
CA GLU A 269 20.11 9.69 -0.45
C GLU A 269 18.79 9.08 -0.94
N ILE A 270 18.09 8.32 -0.08
CA ILE A 270 16.77 7.77 -0.41
C ILE A 270 15.75 8.88 -0.73
N CYS A 271 15.82 10.02 -0.04
CA CYS A 271 14.93 11.15 -0.28
C CYS A 271 15.29 11.89 -1.57
N LYS A 272 16.58 12.01 -1.92
CA LYS A 272 17.03 12.69 -3.15
C LYS A 272 16.55 12.00 -4.44
N ARG A 273 16.26 10.71 -4.35
CA ARG A 273 15.77 9.87 -5.46
C ARG A 273 14.28 9.54 -5.33
N CYS A 274 13.59 10.12 -4.36
CA CYS A 274 12.21 9.78 -4.06
C CYS A 274 11.23 10.55 -4.95
N GLU A 275 10.26 9.88 -5.56
CA GLU A 275 9.19 10.54 -6.30
C GLU A 275 8.29 11.42 -5.40
N TYR A 276 8.17 11.08 -4.11
CA TYR A 276 7.32 11.80 -3.16
C TYR A 276 7.88 13.15 -2.69
N ILE A 277 9.13 13.49 -3.07
CA ILE A 277 9.67 14.84 -2.83
C ILE A 277 9.51 15.74 -4.05
N ILE A 278 9.04 15.21 -5.16
CA ILE A 278 8.79 16.03 -6.34
C ILE A 278 7.60 16.96 -6.04
N ASP A 279 7.69 18.22 -6.47
CA ASP A 279 6.64 19.22 -6.31
C ASP A 279 5.30 18.67 -6.82
N ASP A 280 4.23 18.86 -6.06
CA ASP A 280 2.85 18.53 -6.45
C ASP A 280 2.51 19.10 -7.82
N GLY A 281 3.04 20.28 -8.17
CA GLY A 281 2.90 20.86 -9.50
C GLY A 281 3.49 19.99 -10.62
N PHE A 282 4.62 19.33 -10.37
CA PHE A 282 5.23 18.40 -11.32
C PHE A 282 4.53 17.05 -11.33
N LEU A 283 4.20 16.47 -10.17
CA LEU A 283 3.43 15.21 -10.09
C LEU A 283 2.07 15.36 -10.78
N LYS A 284 1.37 16.49 -10.60
CA LYS A 284 0.13 16.83 -11.32
C LYS A 284 0.28 16.95 -12.83
N ASN A 285 1.51 17.15 -13.33
CA ASN A 285 1.81 17.34 -14.74
C ASN A 285 2.47 16.11 -15.40
N ASN A 286 3.01 15.17 -14.61
CA ASN A 286 3.87 14.08 -15.13
C ASN A 286 3.65 12.72 -14.45
N CYS A 287 2.89 12.64 -13.36
CA CYS A 287 2.58 11.37 -12.69
C CYS A 287 1.11 11.02 -12.87
N ASP A 288 0.86 9.98 -13.65
CA ASP A 288 -0.45 9.36 -13.80
C ASP A 288 -0.75 8.44 -12.61
N ALA A 289 -0.81 9.00 -11.40
CA ALA A 289 -1.31 8.27 -10.24
C ALA A 289 -2.84 8.19 -10.33
N ILE A 290 -3.34 7.08 -10.88
CA ILE A 290 -4.78 6.83 -10.98
C ILE A 290 -5.27 6.19 -9.67
N LYS A 291 -5.76 6.98 -8.70
CA LYS A 291 -6.50 6.44 -7.54
C LYS A 291 -7.92 6.04 -7.98
N VAL A 292 -8.21 4.74 -8.12
CA VAL A 292 -9.43 4.21 -8.77
C VAL A 292 -10.47 3.63 -7.79
N LEU A 293 -11.73 3.78 -8.22
CA LEU A 293 -13.01 3.10 -7.92
C LEU A 293 -13.47 2.82 -6.48
N TYR A 294 -14.64 3.38 -6.17
CA TYR A 294 -15.58 2.82 -5.20
C TYR A 294 -16.55 1.86 -5.90
N LEU A 295 -16.58 0.61 -5.48
CA LEU A 295 -17.54 -0.38 -5.97
C LEU A 295 -18.53 -0.76 -4.86
N ASN A 296 -19.73 -0.17 -4.92
CA ASN A 296 -20.98 -0.66 -4.32
C ASN A 296 -21.08 -0.71 -2.78
N ASN A 297 -21.50 0.39 -2.14
CA ASN A 297 -21.89 0.42 -0.72
C ASN A 297 -23.43 0.44 -0.58
N PRO A 298 -24.09 -0.69 -0.24
CA PRO A 298 -25.54 -0.75 -0.11
C PRO A 298 -26.10 0.06 1.08
N LEU A 299 -25.26 0.46 2.04
CA LEU A 299 -25.64 1.27 3.20
C LEU A 299 -25.57 2.79 2.95
N LYS A 300 -24.94 3.25 1.85
CA LYS A 300 -24.69 4.69 1.60
C LYS A 300 -25.35 5.25 0.34
N ASN A 301 -26.17 4.49 -0.40
CA ASN A 301 -26.85 4.96 -1.63
C ASN A 301 -25.91 5.63 -2.67
N PHE A 302 -24.62 5.28 -2.72
CA PHE A 302 -23.69 5.82 -3.72
C PHE A 302 -23.66 4.94 -4.98
N LYS A 303 -23.99 5.54 -6.13
CA LYS A 303 -23.72 4.97 -7.47
C LYS A 303 -22.22 5.04 -7.78
N TRP A 304 -21.73 4.08 -8.56
CA TRP A 304 -20.42 4.01 -9.23
C TRP A 304 -19.75 5.37 -9.44
N LYS A 305 -18.55 5.60 -8.88
CA LYS A 305 -17.77 6.82 -9.13
C LYS A 305 -16.29 6.53 -9.41
N PHE A 306 -15.83 7.12 -10.50
CA PHE A 306 -14.43 7.19 -10.91
C PHE A 306 -13.84 8.51 -10.37
N TYR A 307 -12.67 8.44 -9.74
CA TYR A 307 -11.89 9.62 -9.36
C TYR A 307 -10.48 9.49 -9.94
N THR A 308 -9.85 10.61 -10.24
CA THR A 308 -8.44 10.70 -10.64
C THR A 308 -7.81 11.87 -9.90
N THR A 309 -6.53 11.76 -9.54
CA THR A 309 -5.76 12.85 -8.94
C THR A 309 -4.73 13.38 -9.95
N GLY A 310 -4.85 14.65 -10.37
CA GLY A 310 -3.95 15.34 -11.32
C GLY A 310 -4.66 16.51 -12.03
N GLN A 311 -4.06 17.71 -12.08
CA GLN A 311 -4.75 18.95 -12.50
C GLN A 311 -4.53 19.39 -13.96
N ASN A 312 -3.55 18.87 -14.69
CA ASN A 312 -3.24 19.34 -16.06
C ASN A 312 -3.60 18.36 -17.18
N ILE A 313 -4.70 17.65 -16.97
CA ILE A 313 -5.17 16.61 -17.89
C ILE A 313 -6.22 17.12 -18.90
N PHE A 314 -6.37 18.45 -19.04
CA PHE A 314 -7.34 19.01 -20.00
C PHE A 314 -6.81 19.97 -21.07
N SER A 315 -5.60 20.54 -20.98
CA SER A 315 -5.20 21.62 -21.91
C SER A 315 -3.98 21.42 -22.83
N GLU A 316 -3.15 20.37 -22.75
CA GLU A 316 -2.03 20.20 -23.72
C GLU A 316 -1.83 18.76 -24.24
N PHE A 317 -2.86 18.20 -24.86
CA PHE A 317 -2.80 16.88 -25.51
C PHE A 317 -2.48 16.87 -27.00
N LYS A 318 -1.52 17.70 -27.43
CA LYS A 318 -1.08 17.66 -28.83
C LYS A 318 0.43 17.61 -29.06
N LYS A 319 1.28 17.54 -28.03
CA LYS A 319 2.75 17.46 -28.22
C LYS A 319 3.45 16.68 -27.10
N HIS A 320 3.22 15.36 -27.02
CA HIS A 320 4.07 14.27 -26.46
C HIS A 320 3.16 13.05 -26.10
N ASP A 321 3.63 11.82 -26.35
CA ASP A 321 2.79 10.78 -26.97
C ASP A 321 2.44 9.50 -26.17
N LEU A 322 2.57 9.36 -24.84
CA LEU A 322 2.53 7.98 -24.26
C LEU A 322 1.62 7.66 -23.04
N THR A 323 0.76 8.55 -22.53
CA THR A 323 -0.18 8.13 -21.45
C THR A 323 -1.65 8.52 -21.62
N TRP A 324 -1.99 9.53 -22.41
CA TRP A 324 -3.34 10.09 -22.35
C TRP A 324 -4.31 9.71 -23.47
N GLU A 325 -3.85 9.52 -24.70
CA GLU A 325 -4.71 8.91 -25.73
C GLU A 325 -5.11 7.47 -25.35
N PHE A 326 -4.34 6.83 -24.46
CA PHE A 326 -4.63 5.52 -23.89
C PHE A 326 -5.72 5.58 -22.79
N TYR A 327 -5.60 6.48 -21.81
CA TYR A 327 -6.62 6.70 -20.78
C TYR A 327 -7.99 7.13 -21.36
N LYS A 328 -8.02 7.90 -22.47
CA LYS A 328 -9.25 8.20 -23.22
C LYS A 328 -9.90 6.97 -23.89
N ARG A 329 -9.14 5.93 -24.28
CA ARG A 329 -9.71 4.68 -24.83
C ARG A 329 -10.28 3.78 -23.74
N VAL A 330 -9.61 3.65 -22.60
CA VAL A 330 -10.12 2.92 -21.43
C VAL A 330 -11.46 3.53 -20.97
N LYS A 331 -11.52 4.87 -20.92
CA LYS A 331 -12.74 5.65 -20.64
C LYS A 331 -13.85 5.48 -21.69
N ASN A 332 -13.54 5.29 -22.98
CA ASN A 332 -14.58 5.15 -24.02
C ASN A 332 -15.12 3.72 -24.22
N ARG A 333 -14.35 2.66 -23.89
CA ARG A 333 -14.84 1.27 -23.99
C ARG A 333 -15.68 0.83 -22.79
N VAL A 334 -15.40 1.33 -21.59
CA VAL A 334 -16.29 1.13 -20.44
C VAL A 334 -17.67 1.76 -20.70
N MET A 335 -17.72 2.85 -21.48
CA MET A 335 -18.93 3.61 -21.82
C MET A 335 -19.71 3.11 -23.08
N ARG A 336 -19.12 2.33 -24.00
CA ARG A 336 -19.89 1.82 -25.18
C ARG A 336 -20.81 0.62 -24.89
N ARG A 337 -20.65 -0.08 -23.76
CA ARG A 337 -21.58 -1.16 -23.35
C ARG A 337 -22.76 -0.68 -22.50
N GLU A 338 -23.06 0.62 -22.55
CA GLU A 338 -24.44 1.12 -22.40
C GLU A 338 -25.33 0.83 -23.63
N TYR A 339 -24.85 0.22 -24.72
CA TYR A 339 -25.67 -0.05 -25.92
C TYR A 339 -25.83 -1.54 -26.23
N THR A 340 -26.69 -2.27 -25.49
CA THR A 340 -27.48 -3.44 -25.93
C THR A 340 -28.26 -3.99 -24.72
N LYS A 341 -29.15 -3.16 -24.16
CA LYS A 341 -30.37 -3.72 -23.59
C LYS A 341 -31.26 -4.05 -24.79
N LYS A 342 -31.42 -5.34 -25.09
CA LYS A 342 -32.61 -5.82 -25.77
C LYS A 342 -33.79 -5.68 -24.82
#